data_AF-A0A4R2ZR34-F1
#
_entry.id   AF-A0A4R2ZR34-F1
#
_cell.length_a   1.000
_cell.length_b   1.000
_cell.length_c   1.000
_cell.angle_alpha   90.00
_cell.angle_beta   90.00
_cell.angle_gamma   90.00
#
_symmetry.space_group_name_H-M   'P 1'
#
loop_
_entity.id
_entity.type
_entity.pdbx_description
1 polymer ?
#
loop_
_entity_poly.entity_id
_entity_poly.type
_entity_poly.pdbx_seq_one_letter_code
_entity_poly.pdbx_strand_id
1 'polypeptide(L)'
;MKKPSSKIREEIARLQDQLRQAETREAERIGRIALKAGLGEIEIEESELQAAFEEIAGRFRGGKPASTGKRNAGDGRTAGETVTTIETGTAAGSGREA
;
A
#
# COMPACT_ATOMS: atom_id res chain seq x y z
N MET A 1 11.55 -27.25 -36.65
CA MET A 1 10.65 -26.86 -35.55
C MET A 1 11.13 -25.53 -34.94
N LYS A 2 10.63 -24.38 -35.41
CA LYS A 2 11.03 -23.03 -34.92
C LYS A 2 9.96 -22.33 -34.06
N LYS A 3 8.81 -22.99 -33.87
CA LYS A 3 7.59 -22.49 -33.21
C LYS A 3 7.67 -22.25 -31.68
N PRO A 4 8.51 -22.90 -30.86
CA PRO A 4 8.51 -22.62 -29.42
C PRO A 4 9.21 -21.30 -29.08
N SER A 5 10.26 -20.94 -29.83
CA SER A 5 11.01 -19.71 -29.59
C SER A 5 10.22 -18.44 -29.95
N SER A 6 9.33 -18.50 -30.95
CA SER A 6 8.44 -17.36 -31.28
C SER A 6 7.41 -17.12 -30.17
N LYS A 7 6.80 -18.19 -29.64
CA LYS A 7 5.85 -18.08 -28.51
C LYS A 7 6.48 -17.48 -27.26
N ILE A 8 7.72 -17.85 -26.95
CA ILE A 8 8.46 -17.26 -25.82
C ILE A 8 8.68 -15.77 -26.04
N ARG A 9 9.08 -15.35 -27.25
CA ARG A 9 9.27 -13.93 -27.57
C ARG A 9 7.97 -13.13 -27.48
N GLU A 10 6.87 -13.69 -27.96
CA GLU A 10 5.53 -13.07 -27.87
C GLU A 10 5.09 -12.90 -26.41
N GLU A 11 5.29 -13.93 -25.57
CA GLU A 11 4.92 -13.86 -24.15
C GLU A 11 5.79 -12.85 -23.38
N ILE A 12 7.10 -12.79 -23.67
CA ILE A 12 7.98 -11.77 -23.09
C ILE A 12 7.50 -10.36 -23.47
N ALA A 13 7.17 -10.12 -24.75
CA ALA A 13 6.67 -8.84 -25.19
C ALA A 13 5.37 -8.46 -24.46
N ARG A 14 4.43 -9.41 -24.36
CA ARG A 14 3.19 -9.24 -23.61
C ARG A 14 3.43 -8.90 -22.14
N LEU A 15 4.31 -9.63 -21.45
CA LEU A 15 4.63 -9.39 -20.04
C LEU A 15 5.29 -8.02 -19.84
N GLN A 16 6.16 -7.61 -20.76
CA GLN A 16 6.77 -6.28 -20.74
C GLN A 16 5.73 -5.17 -20.93
N ASP A 17 4.76 -5.36 -21.83
CA ASP A 17 3.64 -4.43 -21.99
C ASP A 17 2.77 -4.36 -20.73
N GLN A 18 2.49 -5.50 -20.11
CA GLN A 18 1.75 -5.55 -18.85
C GLN A 18 2.49 -4.85 -17.72
N LEU A 19 3.81 -5.04 -17.62
CA LEU A 19 4.65 -4.36 -16.63
C LEU A 19 4.59 -2.84 -16.83
N ARG A 20 4.81 -2.35 -18.06
CA ARG A 20 4.73 -0.92 -18.38
C ARG A 20 3.37 -0.34 -18.02
N GLN A 21 2.27 -1.02 -18.38
CA GLN A 21 0.93 -0.56 -18.04
C GLN A 21 0.67 -0.52 -16.54
N ALA A 22 1.21 -1.48 -15.78
CA ALA A 22 1.07 -1.50 -14.33
C ALA A 22 1.86 -0.34 -13.68
N GLU A 23 3.09 -0.10 -14.13
CA GLU A 23 3.92 1.02 -13.65
C GLU A 23 3.27 2.37 -13.97
N THR A 24 2.76 2.57 -15.19
CA THR A 24 2.04 3.81 -15.56
C THR A 24 0.81 4.02 -14.68
N ARG A 25 -0.01 2.98 -14.47
CA ARG A 25 -1.20 3.08 -13.62
C ARG A 25 -0.86 3.45 -12.17
N GLU A 26 0.24 2.91 -11.65
CA GLU A 26 0.67 3.22 -10.29
C GLU A 26 1.20 4.64 -10.17
N ALA A 27 2.03 5.08 -11.12
CA ALA A 27 2.51 6.46 -11.20
C ALA A 27 1.33 7.46 -11.28
N GLU A 28 0.32 7.18 -12.11
CA GLU A 28 -0.89 8.01 -12.21
C GLU A 28 -1.73 8.01 -10.92
N ARG A 29 -1.81 6.87 -10.23
CA ARG A 29 -2.54 6.78 -8.96
C ARG A 29 -1.88 7.65 -7.90
N ILE A 30 -0.57 7.53 -7.74
CA ILE A 30 0.20 8.35 -6.80
C ILE A 30 0.16 9.83 -7.19
N GLY A 31 0.38 10.15 -8.47
CA GLY A 31 0.32 11.51 -8.99
C GLY A 31 -1.03 12.18 -8.75
N ARG A 32 -2.15 11.49 -8.96
CA ARG A 32 -3.49 12.04 -8.67
C ARG A 32 -3.71 12.33 -7.18
N ILE A 33 -3.15 11.50 -6.29
CA ILE A 33 -3.21 11.76 -4.84
C ILE A 33 -2.36 12.97 -4.48
N ALA A 34 -1.15 13.07 -5.04
CA ALA A 34 -0.25 14.21 -4.85
C ALA A 34 -0.89 15.53 -5.29
N LEU A 35 -1.50 15.57 -6.48
CA LEU A 35 -2.20 16.75 -6.99
C LEU A 35 -3.37 17.16 -6.08
N LYS A 36 -4.20 16.20 -5.63
CA LYS A 36 -5.29 16.47 -4.68
C LYS A 36 -4.81 16.96 -3.31
N ALA A 37 -3.58 16.62 -2.94
CA ALA A 37 -2.94 17.09 -1.71
C ALA A 37 -2.28 18.48 -1.88
N GLY A 38 -2.38 19.10 -3.07
CA GLY A 38 -1.82 20.42 -3.35
C GLY A 38 -0.35 20.40 -3.78
N LEU A 39 0.28 19.23 -3.97
CA LEU A 39 1.70 19.16 -4.35
C LEU A 39 1.99 19.78 -5.73
N GLY A 40 0.99 19.89 -6.60
CA GLY A 40 1.14 20.54 -7.91
C GLY A 40 1.23 22.07 -7.88
N GLU A 41 0.91 22.69 -6.75
CA GLU A 41 0.94 24.16 -6.56
C GLU A 41 2.22 24.63 -5.86
N ILE A 42 3.06 23.68 -5.41
CA ILE A 42 4.30 23.97 -4.68
C ILE A 42 5.44 24.07 -5.70
N GLU A 43 6.12 25.21 -5.72
CA GLU A 43 7.39 25.36 -6.44
C GLU A 43 8.51 24.75 -5.59
N ILE A 44 8.96 23.56 -5.98
CA ILE A 44 9.98 22.77 -5.27
C ILE A 44 10.84 22.01 -6.28
N GLU A 45 12.13 21.90 -6.00
CA GLU A 45 13.05 21.11 -6.82
C GLU A 45 12.73 19.62 -6.75
N GLU A 46 12.89 18.90 -7.85
CA GLU A 46 12.55 17.47 -7.93
C GLU A 46 13.30 16.63 -6.90
N SER A 47 14.57 16.96 -6.66
CA SER A 47 15.41 16.25 -5.67
C SER A 47 14.93 16.47 -4.24
N GLU A 48 14.42 17.66 -3.91
CA GLU A 48 13.86 17.96 -2.58
C GLU A 48 12.50 17.27 -2.40
N LEU A 49 11.66 17.28 -3.43
CA LEU A 49 10.40 16.54 -3.43
C LEU A 49 10.63 15.03 -3.26
N GLN A 50 11.64 14.47 -3.93
CA GLN A 50 12.03 13.07 -3.75
C GLN A 50 12.46 12.79 -2.30
N ALA A 51 13.34 13.63 -1.72
CA ALA A 51 13.77 13.47 -0.33
C ALA A 51 12.59 13.51 0.66
N ALA A 52 11.61 14.38 0.43
CA ALA A 52 10.39 14.43 1.22
C ALA A 52 9.56 13.13 1.12
N PHE A 53 9.42 12.56 -0.09
CA PHE A 53 8.76 11.26 -0.27
C PHE A 53 9.50 10.12 0.42
N GLU A 54 10.83 10.12 0.40
CA GLU A 54 11.65 9.12 1.11
C GLU A 54 11.45 9.21 2.63
N GLU A 55 11.34 10.42 3.19
CA GLU A 55 11.02 10.61 4.61
C GLU A 55 9.62 10.07 4.95
N ILE A 56 8.61 10.36 4.12
CA ILE A 56 7.25 9.80 4.26
C ILE A 56 7.29 8.27 4.20
N ALA A 57 8.01 7.69 3.24
CA ALA A 57 8.18 6.25 3.12
C ALA A 57 8.84 5.65 4.37
N GLY A 58 9.83 6.33 4.95
CA GLY A 58 10.45 5.97 6.22
C GLY A 58 9.44 5.90 7.37
N ARG A 59 8.54 6.88 7.47
CA ARG A 59 7.47 6.89 8.49
C ARG A 59 6.51 5.71 8.35
N PHE A 60 6.11 5.37 7.11
CA PHE A 60 5.20 4.25 6.86
C PHE A 60 5.87 2.88 7.06
N ARG A 61 7.15 2.73 6.70
CA ARG A 61 7.92 1.49 6.92
C ARG A 61 8.28 1.28 8.40
N GLY A 62 8.48 2.35 9.15
CA GLY A 62 8.87 2.34 10.57
C GLY A 62 7.78 1.91 11.56
N GLY A 63 6.59 1.53 11.10
CA GLY A 63 5.58 0.83 11.92
C GLY A 63 4.89 1.64 13.01
N LYS A 64 5.12 2.95 13.13
CA LYS A 64 4.36 3.80 14.05
C LYS A 64 3.42 4.69 13.22
N PRO A 65 2.11 4.37 13.14
CA PRO A 65 1.17 5.29 12.53
C PRO A 65 1.28 6.60 13.31
N ALA A 66 1.65 7.68 12.63
CA ALA A 66 1.46 9.00 13.20
C ALA A 66 -0.05 9.11 13.45
N SER A 67 -0.45 8.99 14.72
CA SER A 67 -1.79 9.30 15.16
C SER A 67 -1.99 10.79 14.90
N THR A 68 -2.39 11.14 13.67
CA THR A 68 -2.87 12.48 13.35
C THR A 68 -4.14 12.66 14.15
N GLY A 69 -3.98 13.43 15.23
CA GLY A 69 -4.93 13.54 16.31
C GLY A 69 -6.33 13.86 15.80
N LYS A 70 -7.27 12.99 16.18
CA LYS A 70 -8.64 13.41 16.42
C LYS A 70 -8.59 14.39 17.60
N ARG A 71 -8.41 15.69 17.32
CA ARG A 71 -8.78 16.75 18.26
C ARG A 71 -10.30 16.73 18.36
N ASN A 72 -10.83 15.84 19.20
CA ASN A 72 -12.11 16.07 19.84
C ASN A 72 -11.78 16.75 21.17
N ALA A 73 -11.93 18.07 21.21
CA ALA A 73 -12.12 18.79 22.47
C ALA A 73 -13.39 18.24 23.12
N GLY A 74 -13.23 17.59 24.26
CA GLY A 74 -14.31 16.91 24.97
C GLY A 74 -13.73 16.27 26.22
N ASP A 75 -13.46 17.14 27.19
CA ASP A 75 -12.97 16.83 28.52
C ASP A 75 -13.86 15.77 29.23
N GLY A 76 -13.25 14.79 29.88
CA GLY A 76 -13.94 13.95 30.88
C GLY A 76 -13.67 12.44 30.88
N ARG A 77 -12.78 12.03 31.80
CA ARG A 77 -12.81 10.78 32.62
C ARG A 77 -12.38 9.47 31.93
N THR A 78 -11.11 9.07 32.15
CA THR A 78 -10.60 8.12 33.18
C THR A 78 -10.71 6.65 32.82
N ALA A 79 -9.55 5.97 32.94
CA ALA A 79 -9.35 4.53 33.10
C ALA A 79 -9.93 3.67 31.96
N GLY A 80 -9.11 3.11 31.07
CA GLY A 80 -8.15 2.08 31.44
C GLY A 80 -8.85 0.73 31.33
N GLU A 81 -8.83 0.11 30.15
CA GLU A 81 -8.98 -1.34 30.07
C GLU A 81 -8.26 -1.89 28.84
N THR A 82 -7.44 -2.87 29.16
CA THR A 82 -6.54 -3.64 28.31
C THR A 82 -7.27 -4.61 27.41
N VAL A 83 -6.79 -4.73 26.17
CA VAL A 83 -6.63 -5.97 25.38
C VAL A 83 -7.83 -6.94 25.29
N THR A 84 -8.30 -7.15 24.06
CA THR A 84 -8.78 -8.48 23.65
C THR A 84 -8.14 -8.88 22.32
N THR A 85 -7.17 -9.79 22.42
CA THR A 85 -6.67 -10.66 21.36
C THR A 85 -7.83 -11.36 20.67
N ILE A 86 -7.87 -11.34 19.34
CA ILE A 86 -8.85 -12.14 18.58
C ILE A 86 -8.28 -13.55 18.45
N GLU A 87 -8.85 -14.49 19.19
CA GLU A 87 -8.56 -15.92 19.11
C GLU A 87 -9.14 -16.53 17.82
N THR A 88 -8.30 -17.21 17.06
CA THR A 88 -8.70 -18.09 15.96
C THR A 88 -9.33 -19.37 16.52
N GLY A 89 -10.66 -19.44 16.50
CA GLY A 89 -11.42 -20.62 16.91
C GLY A 89 -11.63 -21.62 15.78
N THR A 90 -10.91 -22.74 15.87
CA THR A 90 -11.16 -24.00 15.15
C THR A 90 -12.42 -24.67 15.72
N ALA A 91 -13.38 -25.06 14.87
CA ALA A 91 -14.50 -25.91 15.27
C ALA A 91 -14.54 -27.18 14.41
N ALA A 92 -14.47 -28.31 15.11
CA ALA A 92 -14.40 -29.67 14.62
C ALA A 92 -15.75 -30.16 14.05
N GLY A 93 -15.68 -30.96 12.99
CA GLY A 93 -16.79 -31.78 12.49
C GLY A 93 -16.37 -33.24 12.40
N SER A 94 -16.85 -34.05 13.33
CA SER A 94 -16.67 -35.51 13.38
C SER A 94 -17.61 -36.21 12.39
N GLY A 95 -17.10 -37.19 11.64
CA GLY A 95 -17.90 -38.15 10.89
C GLY A 95 -17.08 -39.41 10.58
N ARG A 96 -17.53 -40.55 11.08
CA ARG A 96 -16.81 -41.79 11.37
C ARG A 96 -17.28 -42.93 10.44
N GLU A 97 -16.32 -43.77 10.01
CA GLU A 97 -16.42 -45.20 9.55
C GLU A 97 -17.30 -45.49 8.30
N ALA A 98 -17.02 -46.48 7.45
CA ALA A 98 -16.20 -47.70 7.52
C ALA A 98 -15.61 -48.05 6.14
#